data_AF-W4K9V6-F1
#
_entry.id   AF-W4K9V6-F1
#
_cell.length_a   1.000
_cell.length_b   1.000
_cell.length_c   1.000
_cell.angle_alpha   90.00
_cell.angle_beta   90.00
_cell.angle_gamma   90.00
#
_symmetry.space_group_name_H-M   'P 1'
#
loop_
_entity.id
_entity.type
_entity.pdbx_description
1 polymer ?
#
loop_
_entity_poly.entity_id
_entity_poly.type
_entity_poly.pdbx_seq_one_letter_code
_entity_poly.pdbx_strand_id
1 'polypeptide(L)'
;MRESNFAFPAQNRASVCISSQLYDRRALDTNSSLPLFNSLTHLTYLTATSPRIREIMTMDGGLERLVRLLHDFCLSPPPPENPAVLYGLLPPAHRAPRLAPALNPKVFDKHAAYRFSLAFQCVVNIGVRGSEPIRSRVVQAGTLDVVGCILEAWLANKGFAVGPSSSASGMPRESREQRVARRLAQAEQRSREQAAEL
;
A
#
# COMPACT_ATOMS: atom_id res chain seq x y z
N MET A 1 22.47 -8.82 -10.00
CA MET A 1 21.87 -9.54 -11.15
C MET A 1 20.37 -9.32 -11.09
N ARG A 2 19.74 -8.90 -12.20
CA ARG A 2 18.28 -8.74 -12.29
C ARG A 2 17.71 -10.16 -12.27
N GLU A 3 16.92 -10.54 -11.26
CA GLU A 3 16.25 -11.84 -11.32
C GLU A 3 15.39 -11.89 -12.59
N SER A 4 15.70 -12.85 -13.47
CA SER A 4 14.97 -13.03 -14.71
C SER A 4 13.54 -13.43 -14.38
N ASN A 5 12.55 -12.69 -14.90
CA ASN A 5 11.16 -13.15 -14.83
C ASN A 5 11.08 -14.56 -15.45
N PHE A 6 10.29 -15.45 -14.86
CA PHE A 6 10.09 -16.79 -15.40
C PHE A 6 9.47 -16.68 -16.81
N ALA A 7 10.19 -17.13 -17.84
CA ALA A 7 9.62 -17.26 -19.18
C ALA A 7 8.67 -18.46 -19.24
N PHE A 8 7.70 -18.43 -20.17
CA PHE A 8 6.79 -19.55 -20.40
C PHE A 8 6.88 -20.03 -21.86
N PRO A 9 7.90 -20.86 -22.18
CA PRO A 9 8.17 -21.29 -23.56
C PRO A 9 7.02 -22.02 -24.22
N ALA A 10 6.27 -22.84 -23.45
CA ALA A 10 5.13 -23.60 -23.96
C ALA A 10 4.02 -22.72 -24.57
N GLN A 11 3.91 -21.45 -24.13
CA GLN A 11 2.97 -20.47 -24.68
C GLN A 11 3.67 -19.36 -25.48
N ASN A 12 4.97 -19.49 -25.74
CA ASN A 12 5.82 -18.48 -26.38
C ASN A 12 5.68 -17.09 -25.71
N ARG A 13 5.62 -17.06 -24.36
CA ARG A 13 5.53 -15.82 -23.60
C ARG A 13 6.83 -15.55 -22.84
N ALA A 14 7.24 -14.28 -22.87
CA ALA A 14 8.40 -13.80 -22.13
C ALA A 14 8.19 -13.78 -20.59
N SER A 15 6.97 -14.00 -20.12
CA SER A 15 6.64 -14.10 -18.70
C SER A 15 5.48 -15.07 -18.45
N VAL A 16 5.48 -15.75 -17.31
CA VAL A 16 4.31 -16.46 -16.78
C VAL A 16 3.23 -15.43 -16.41
N CYS A 17 1.99 -15.65 -16.85
CA CYS A 17 0.84 -14.79 -16.56
C CYS A 17 -0.38 -15.63 -16.13
N ILE A 18 -1.24 -15.05 -15.31
CA ILE A 18 -2.57 -15.63 -15.01
C ILE A 18 -3.51 -15.36 -16.17
N SER A 19 -4.33 -16.34 -16.55
CA SER A 19 -5.42 -16.21 -17.52
C SER A 19 -6.75 -16.63 -16.89
N SER A 20 -7.87 -16.52 -17.63
CA SER A 20 -9.18 -17.00 -17.17
C SER A 20 -9.25 -18.51 -16.95
N GLN A 21 -8.28 -19.28 -17.45
CA GLN A 21 -8.27 -20.75 -17.38
C GLN A 21 -7.10 -21.28 -16.55
N LEU A 22 -6.06 -20.47 -16.33
CA LEU A 22 -4.82 -20.89 -15.68
C LEU A 22 -4.45 -19.91 -14.58
N TYR A 23 -4.36 -20.43 -13.36
CA TYR A 23 -3.76 -19.75 -12.24
C TYR A 23 -2.36 -20.32 -11.98
N ASP A 24 -1.35 -19.44 -12.00
CA ASP A 24 0.02 -19.75 -11.59
C ASP A 24 0.52 -18.64 -10.67
N ARG A 25 0.80 -19.00 -9.42
CA ARG A 25 1.27 -18.10 -8.37
C ARG A 25 2.47 -17.26 -8.79
N ARG A 26 3.39 -17.81 -9.59
CA ARG A 26 4.63 -17.15 -10.02
C ARG A 26 4.37 -15.92 -10.88
N ALA A 27 3.22 -15.84 -11.52
CA ALA A 27 2.80 -14.66 -12.29
C ALA A 27 2.69 -13.40 -11.41
N LEU A 28 2.46 -13.54 -10.10
CA LEU A 28 2.41 -12.43 -9.16
C LEU A 28 3.81 -12.02 -8.63
N ASP A 29 4.85 -12.82 -8.90
CA ASP A 29 6.24 -12.53 -8.50
C ASP A 29 7.03 -11.80 -9.60
N THR A 30 6.39 -11.48 -10.73
CA THR A 30 7.04 -10.73 -11.82
C THR A 30 7.42 -9.31 -11.39
N ASN A 31 8.59 -8.87 -11.82
CA ASN A 31 9.09 -7.51 -11.60
C ASN A 31 8.67 -6.54 -12.73
N SER A 32 8.01 -7.04 -13.77
CA SER A 32 7.54 -6.24 -14.89
C SER A 32 6.11 -5.75 -14.67
N SER A 33 5.88 -4.44 -14.89
CA SER A 33 4.60 -3.79 -14.66
C SER A 33 3.46 -4.35 -15.53
N LEU A 34 3.74 -4.62 -16.81
CA LEU A 34 2.72 -5.04 -17.78
C LEU A 34 2.21 -6.48 -17.58
N PRO A 35 3.08 -7.50 -17.40
CA PRO A 35 2.62 -8.86 -17.06
C PRO A 35 1.89 -8.94 -15.72
N LEU A 36 2.32 -8.17 -14.72
CA LEU A 36 1.64 -8.11 -13.44
C LEU A 36 0.23 -7.53 -13.61
N PHE A 37 0.10 -6.42 -14.35
CA PHE A 37 -1.19 -5.80 -14.65
C PHE A 37 -2.15 -6.78 -15.34
N ASN A 38 -1.67 -7.49 -16.36
CA ASN A 38 -2.45 -8.50 -17.08
C ASN A 38 -2.92 -9.62 -16.13
N SER A 39 -2.00 -10.14 -15.31
CA SER A 39 -2.30 -11.20 -14.34
C SER A 39 -3.33 -10.76 -13.29
N LEU A 40 -3.19 -9.57 -12.72
CA LEU A 40 -4.15 -9.01 -11.74
C LEU A 40 -5.53 -8.77 -12.36
N THR A 41 -5.58 -8.38 -13.63
CA THR A 41 -6.84 -8.19 -14.37
C THR A 41 -7.63 -9.50 -14.46
N HIS A 42 -6.97 -10.59 -14.91
CA HIS A 42 -7.61 -11.90 -14.96
C HIS A 42 -7.91 -12.47 -13.58
N LEU A 43 -7.01 -12.25 -12.61
CA LEU A 43 -7.19 -12.71 -11.24
C LEU A 43 -8.40 -12.05 -10.54
N THR A 44 -8.71 -10.80 -10.88
CA THR A 44 -9.89 -10.11 -10.35
C THR A 44 -11.17 -10.87 -10.70
N TYR A 45 -11.29 -11.33 -11.94
CA TYR A 45 -12.41 -12.17 -12.36
C TYR A 45 -12.40 -13.54 -11.67
N LEU A 46 -11.25 -14.22 -11.64
CA LEU A 46 -11.12 -15.55 -11.02
C LEU A 46 -11.45 -15.56 -9.53
N THR A 47 -10.97 -14.57 -8.78
CA THR A 47 -11.26 -14.44 -7.34
C THR A 47 -12.73 -14.14 -7.07
N ALA A 48 -13.41 -13.46 -8.00
CA ALA A 48 -14.85 -13.21 -7.91
C ALA A 48 -15.68 -14.48 -8.17
N THR A 49 -15.33 -15.28 -9.17
CA THR A 49 -16.19 -16.38 -9.67
C THR A 49 -15.80 -17.77 -9.14
N SER A 50 -14.53 -18.03 -8.87
CA SER A 50 -14.05 -19.37 -8.53
C SER A 50 -13.75 -19.54 -7.03
N PRO A 51 -14.55 -20.33 -6.28
CA PRO A 51 -14.22 -20.67 -4.88
C PRO A 51 -12.89 -21.43 -4.78
N ARG A 52 -12.60 -22.29 -5.77
CA ARG A 52 -11.36 -23.06 -5.81
C ARG A 52 -10.13 -22.18 -5.89
N ILE A 53 -10.17 -21.11 -6.68
CA ILE A 53 -9.06 -20.15 -6.74
C ILE A 53 -8.87 -19.46 -5.39
N ARG A 54 -9.95 -19.06 -4.72
CA ARG A 54 -9.85 -18.46 -3.37
C ARG A 54 -9.19 -19.41 -2.37
N GLU A 55 -9.52 -20.70 -2.41
CA GLU A 55 -8.87 -21.71 -1.56
C GLU A 55 -7.38 -21.81 -1.86
N ILE A 56 -7.01 -22.00 -3.13
CA ILE A 56 -5.60 -22.14 -3.56
C ILE A 56 -4.76 -20.96 -3.07
N MET A 57 -5.28 -19.73 -3.24
CA MET A 57 -4.57 -18.50 -2.85
C MET A 57 -4.29 -18.38 -1.35
N THR A 58 -5.05 -19.06 -0.50
CA THR A 58 -4.82 -19.07 0.96
C THR A 58 -3.74 -20.07 1.39
N MET A 59 -3.38 -21.00 0.50
CA MET A 59 -2.44 -22.10 0.76
C MET A 59 -1.07 -21.88 0.11
N ASP A 60 -1.01 -21.20 -1.03
CA ASP A 60 0.21 -21.10 -1.86
C ASP A 60 1.02 -19.80 -1.68
N GLY A 61 0.64 -18.95 -0.72
CA GLY A 61 1.29 -17.67 -0.49
C GLY A 61 0.89 -16.55 -1.46
N GLY A 62 -0.11 -16.77 -2.33
CA GLY A 62 -0.63 -15.79 -3.28
C GLY A 62 -1.30 -14.62 -2.60
N LEU A 63 -2.03 -14.89 -1.52
CA LEU A 63 -2.68 -13.86 -0.72
C LEU A 63 -1.67 -12.92 -0.06
N GLU A 64 -0.63 -13.47 0.56
CA GLU A 64 0.46 -12.70 1.17
C GLU A 64 1.20 -11.86 0.14
N ARG A 65 1.34 -12.34 -1.10
CA ARG A 65 1.92 -11.53 -2.18
C ARG A 65 1.03 -10.36 -2.58
N LEU A 66 -0.29 -10.57 -2.69
CA LEU A 66 -1.22 -9.46 -2.92
C LEU A 66 -1.13 -8.43 -1.80
N VAL A 67 -1.11 -8.88 -0.54
CA VAL A 67 -0.99 -7.98 0.62
C VAL A 67 0.32 -7.19 0.57
N ARG A 68 1.45 -7.83 0.25
CA ARG A 68 2.74 -7.13 0.07
C ARG A 68 2.68 -6.08 -1.04
N LEU A 69 2.10 -6.39 -2.20
CA LEU A 69 1.92 -5.42 -3.29
C LEU A 69 1.11 -4.19 -2.85
N LEU A 70 0.08 -4.39 -2.03
CA LEU A 70 -0.73 -3.31 -1.49
C LEU A 70 0.04 -2.48 -0.47
N HIS A 71 0.72 -3.14 0.46
CA HIS A 71 1.50 -2.50 1.50
C HIS A 71 2.66 -1.67 0.93
N ASP A 72 3.39 -2.21 -0.06
CA ASP A 72 4.49 -1.52 -0.74
C ASP A 72 4.04 -0.22 -1.41
N PHE A 73 2.85 -0.24 -2.03
CA PHE A 73 2.25 0.95 -2.62
C PHE A 73 1.77 1.94 -1.56
N CYS A 74 1.24 1.48 -0.42
CA CYS A 74 0.81 2.37 0.65
C CYS A 74 1.97 3.12 1.32
N LEU A 75 3.10 2.43 1.56
CA LEU A 75 4.28 3.02 2.19
C LEU A 75 5.11 3.90 1.25
N SER A 76 5.20 3.49 -0.01
CA SER A 76 6.06 4.13 -1.01
C SER A 76 5.44 4.05 -2.39
N PRO A 77 4.34 4.78 -2.63
CA PRO A 77 3.74 4.81 -3.96
C PRO A 77 4.76 5.42 -4.94
N PRO A 78 5.04 4.72 -6.06
CA PRO A 78 6.11 5.12 -6.96
C PRO A 78 5.76 6.45 -7.64
N PRO A 79 6.76 7.31 -7.92
CA PRO A 79 6.58 8.50 -8.73
C PRO A 79 6.17 8.10 -10.15
N PRO A 80 5.54 9.01 -10.91
CA PRO A 80 5.19 8.75 -12.31
C PRO A 80 6.41 8.28 -13.11
N GLU A 81 6.26 7.17 -13.82
CA GLU A 81 7.34 6.63 -14.65
C GLU A 81 7.73 7.65 -15.72
N ASN A 82 9.02 7.97 -15.82
CA ASN A 82 9.53 8.80 -16.89
C ASN A 82 9.54 7.97 -18.19
N PRO A 83 8.80 8.36 -19.24
CA PRO A 83 8.76 7.60 -20.50
C PRO A 83 10.15 7.44 -21.14
N ALA A 84 11.10 8.34 -20.84
CA ALA A 84 12.48 8.20 -21.28
C ALA A 84 13.18 6.95 -20.71
N VAL A 85 12.76 6.44 -19.55
CA VAL A 85 13.23 5.15 -19.00
C VAL A 85 12.72 3.99 -19.86
N LEU A 86 11.45 4.04 -20.27
CA LEU A 86 10.83 3.01 -21.11
C LEU A 86 11.49 2.93 -22.49
N TYR A 87 11.78 4.08 -23.10
CA TYR A 87 12.42 4.17 -24.41
C TYR A 87 13.95 4.09 -24.38
N GLY A 88 14.56 3.88 -23.20
CA GLY A 88 16.02 3.81 -23.08
C GLY A 88 16.74 5.10 -23.48
N LEU A 89 16.04 6.24 -23.42
CA LEU A 89 16.58 7.56 -23.74
C LEU A 89 17.37 8.17 -22.58
N LEU A 90 17.46 7.47 -21.46
CA LEU A 90 18.19 7.89 -20.29
C LEU A 90 19.64 7.37 -20.33
N PRO A 91 20.62 8.17 -19.86
CA PRO A 91 22.01 7.74 -19.83
C PRO A 91 22.20 6.43 -19.05
N PRO A 92 23.13 5.55 -19.46
CA PRO A 92 23.38 4.27 -18.78
C PRO A 92 23.82 4.41 -17.32
N ALA A 93 24.28 5.60 -16.90
CA ALA A 93 24.62 5.92 -15.51
C ALA A 93 23.41 6.35 -14.64
N HIS A 94 22.21 6.44 -15.20
CA HIS A 94 21.03 6.87 -14.45
C HIS A 94 20.61 5.81 -13.43
N ARG A 95 20.79 6.12 -12.15
CA ARG A 95 20.19 5.36 -11.05
C ARG A 95 18.89 6.03 -10.65
N ALA A 96 17.81 5.26 -10.62
CA ALA A 96 16.55 5.73 -10.04
C ALA A 96 16.80 6.21 -8.59
N PRO A 97 16.34 7.41 -8.21
CA PRO A 97 16.52 7.92 -6.86
C PRO A 97 15.85 6.97 -5.85
N ARG A 98 16.53 6.70 -4.73
CA ARG A 98 15.91 5.99 -3.60
C ARG A 98 14.78 6.87 -3.06
N LEU A 99 13.56 6.38 -3.14
CA LEU A 99 12.39 7.10 -2.67
C LEU A 99 12.36 7.06 -1.15
N ALA A 100 12.28 8.23 -0.51
CA ALA A 100 11.94 8.30 0.90
C ALA A 100 10.50 7.77 1.07
N PRO A 101 10.22 6.93 2.08
CA PRO A 101 8.86 6.54 2.41
C PRO A 101 8.02 7.79 2.65
N ALA A 102 6.99 7.97 1.84
CA ALA A 102 6.09 9.11 1.92
C ALA A 102 4.67 8.59 1.87
N LEU A 103 3.98 8.68 3.01
CA LEU A 103 2.55 8.36 3.08
C LEU A 103 1.80 9.35 2.19
N ASN A 104 1.21 8.86 1.10
CA ASN A 104 0.34 9.62 0.20
C ASN A 104 0.98 10.87 -0.45
N PRO A 105 1.91 10.71 -1.41
CA PRO A 105 2.45 11.83 -2.18
C PRO A 105 1.37 12.42 -3.11
N LYS A 106 1.46 13.73 -3.35
CA LYS A 106 0.54 14.45 -4.25
C LYS A 106 0.61 13.96 -5.71
N VAL A 107 1.72 13.34 -6.09
CA VAL A 107 1.96 12.85 -7.45
C VAL A 107 2.49 11.42 -7.34
N PHE A 108 1.83 10.49 -8.01
CA PHE A 108 2.18 9.07 -8.05
C PHE A 108 1.91 8.49 -9.45
N ASP A 109 2.50 7.34 -9.75
CA ASP A 109 2.26 6.61 -10.99
C ASP A 109 0.82 6.07 -11.03
N LYS A 110 0.07 6.53 -12.05
CA LYS A 110 -1.31 6.10 -12.32
C LYS A 110 -1.38 4.61 -12.64
N HIS A 111 -0.36 4.04 -13.31
CA HIS A 111 -0.34 2.62 -13.65
C HIS A 111 -0.07 1.75 -12.41
N ALA A 112 0.78 2.18 -11.49
CA ALA A 112 0.95 1.56 -10.18
C ALA A 112 -0.32 1.64 -9.35
N ALA A 113 -0.99 2.80 -9.31
CA ALA A 113 -2.26 2.96 -8.63
C ALA A 113 -3.34 2.02 -9.19
N TYR A 114 -3.36 1.80 -10.51
CA TYR A 114 -4.32 0.88 -11.10
C TYR A 114 -4.03 -0.59 -10.73
N ARG A 115 -2.75 -0.99 -10.71
CA ARG A 115 -2.34 -2.32 -10.21
C ARG A 115 -2.72 -2.50 -8.74
N PHE A 116 -2.54 -1.47 -7.92
CA PHE A 116 -2.99 -1.45 -6.52
C PHE A 116 -4.50 -1.71 -6.43
N SER A 117 -5.32 -1.00 -7.20
CA SER A 117 -6.78 -1.19 -7.20
C SER A 117 -7.19 -2.62 -7.60
N LEU A 118 -6.54 -3.20 -8.62
CA LEU A 118 -6.81 -4.58 -9.04
C LEU A 118 -6.41 -5.60 -7.96
N ALA A 119 -5.24 -5.43 -7.34
CA ALA A 119 -4.80 -6.28 -6.24
C ALA A 119 -5.73 -6.16 -5.03
N PHE A 120 -6.17 -4.95 -4.70
CA PHE A 120 -7.09 -4.69 -3.60
C PHE A 120 -8.44 -5.36 -3.86
N GLN A 121 -8.96 -5.24 -5.08
CA GLN A 121 -10.18 -5.91 -5.50
C GLN A 121 -10.07 -7.44 -5.38
N CYS A 122 -8.91 -8.03 -5.72
CA CYS A 122 -8.68 -9.46 -5.53
C CYS A 122 -8.79 -9.87 -4.06
N VAL A 123 -8.13 -9.13 -3.14
CA VAL A 123 -8.18 -9.41 -1.69
C VAL A 123 -9.61 -9.25 -1.16
N VAL A 124 -10.32 -8.19 -1.54
CA VAL A 124 -11.72 -7.96 -1.15
C VAL A 124 -12.62 -9.07 -1.67
N ASN A 125 -12.46 -9.50 -2.92
CA ASN A 125 -13.23 -10.62 -3.49
C ASN A 125 -12.99 -11.91 -2.70
N ILE A 126 -11.74 -12.20 -2.32
CA ILE A 126 -11.40 -13.36 -1.49
C ILE A 126 -12.08 -13.27 -0.12
N GLY A 127 -12.03 -12.11 0.53
CA GLY A 127 -12.60 -11.90 1.86
C GLY A 127 -14.14 -11.97 1.88
N VAL A 128 -14.82 -11.21 1.01
CA VAL A 128 -16.29 -11.11 1.01
C VAL A 128 -16.96 -12.41 0.55
N ARG A 129 -16.34 -13.14 -0.38
CA ARG A 129 -16.89 -14.39 -0.94
C ARG A 129 -16.27 -15.66 -0.34
N GLY A 130 -15.34 -15.49 0.60
CA GLY A 130 -14.66 -16.59 1.29
C GLY A 130 -15.49 -17.17 2.42
N SER A 131 -15.29 -18.47 2.69
CA SER A 131 -15.74 -19.10 3.93
C SER A 131 -15.01 -18.51 5.14
N GLU A 132 -15.49 -18.81 6.35
CA GLU A 132 -14.84 -18.33 7.58
C GLU A 132 -13.33 -18.65 7.63
N PRO A 133 -12.85 -19.87 7.34
CA PRO A 133 -11.41 -20.16 7.32
C PRO A 133 -10.65 -19.27 6.33
N ILE A 134 -11.22 -18.99 5.16
CA ILE A 134 -10.61 -18.09 4.16
C ILE A 134 -10.53 -16.66 4.71
N ARG A 135 -11.60 -16.16 5.35
CA ARG A 135 -11.59 -14.82 5.97
C ARG A 135 -10.53 -14.71 7.06
N SER A 136 -10.37 -15.75 7.89
CA SER A 136 -9.31 -15.82 8.89
C SER A 136 -7.91 -15.78 8.24
N ARG A 137 -7.71 -16.48 7.12
CA ARG A 137 -6.46 -16.41 6.35
C ARG A 137 -6.20 -15.04 5.73
N VAL A 138 -7.21 -14.34 5.25
CA VAL A 138 -7.09 -12.94 4.76
C VAL A 138 -6.58 -12.00 5.85
N VAL A 139 -7.08 -12.15 7.07
CA VAL A 139 -6.57 -11.40 8.22
C VAL A 139 -5.13 -11.78 8.55
N GLN A 140 -4.84 -13.09 8.66
CA GLN A 140 -3.49 -13.59 8.96
C GLN A 140 -2.44 -13.22 7.91
N ALA A 141 -2.85 -13.01 6.65
CA ALA A 141 -1.97 -12.58 5.58
C ALA A 141 -1.53 -11.11 5.69
N GLY A 142 -2.07 -10.33 6.64
CA GLY A 142 -1.68 -8.93 6.89
C GLY A 142 -2.62 -7.89 6.26
N THR A 143 -3.84 -8.27 5.86
CA THR A 143 -4.78 -7.33 5.21
C THR A 143 -5.17 -6.16 6.13
N LEU A 144 -5.18 -6.35 7.45
CA LEU A 144 -5.51 -5.29 8.41
C LEU A 144 -4.49 -4.14 8.38
N ASP A 145 -3.20 -4.45 8.21
CA ASP A 145 -2.15 -3.44 8.12
C ASP A 145 -2.36 -2.56 6.88
N VAL A 146 -2.69 -3.18 5.75
CA VAL A 146 -3.02 -2.47 4.51
C VAL A 146 -4.25 -1.57 4.68
N VAL A 147 -5.32 -2.08 5.30
CA VAL A 147 -6.52 -1.27 5.55
C VAL A 147 -6.20 -0.10 6.47
N GLY A 148 -5.38 -0.31 7.51
CA GLY A 148 -4.85 0.74 8.36
C GLY A 148 -4.13 1.81 7.55
N CYS A 149 -3.17 1.43 6.70
CA CYS A 149 -2.44 2.38 5.85
C CYS A 149 -3.35 3.16 4.89
N ILE A 150 -4.37 2.53 4.31
CA ILE A 150 -5.34 3.21 3.43
C ILE A 150 -6.13 4.26 4.22
N LEU A 151 -6.60 3.91 5.42
CA LEU A 151 -7.34 4.82 6.28
C LEU A 151 -6.46 5.99 6.74
N GLU A 152 -5.22 5.72 7.12
CA GLU A 152 -4.21 6.71 7.46
C GLU A 152 -3.96 7.68 6.30
N ALA A 153 -3.75 7.17 5.08
CA ALA A 153 -3.57 7.99 3.88
C ALA A 153 -4.80 8.85 3.58
N TRP A 154 -6.01 8.31 3.76
CA TRP A 154 -7.26 9.04 3.59
C TRP A 154 -7.42 10.16 4.62
N LEU A 155 -7.13 9.88 5.89
CA LEU A 155 -7.17 10.86 6.99
C LEU A 155 -6.17 11.98 6.75
N ALA A 156 -4.93 11.64 6.37
CA ALA A 156 -3.89 12.61 6.04
C ALA A 156 -4.32 13.51 4.87
N ASN A 157 -4.95 12.95 3.84
CA ASN A 157 -5.47 13.71 2.70
C ASN A 157 -6.59 14.70 3.08
N LYS A 158 -7.35 14.38 4.12
CA LYS A 158 -8.38 15.26 4.68
C LYS A 158 -7.84 16.28 5.68
N GLY A 159 -6.54 16.24 5.99
CA GLY A 159 -5.88 17.15 6.92
C GLY A 159 -5.99 16.73 8.39
N PHE A 160 -6.40 15.50 8.68
CA PHE A 160 -6.36 14.97 10.04
C PHE A 160 -4.93 14.61 10.43
N ALA A 161 -4.58 14.79 11.71
CA ALA A 161 -3.29 14.33 12.23
C ALA A 161 -3.22 12.79 12.25
N VAL A 162 -2.19 12.23 11.63
CA VAL A 162 -1.96 10.78 11.54
C VAL A 162 -0.61 10.42 12.16
N GLY A 163 -0.56 9.34 12.94
CA GLY A 163 0.64 8.88 13.65
C GLY A 163 0.41 8.57 15.13
N PRO A 164 1.37 7.91 15.80
CA PRO A 164 1.26 7.47 17.20
C PRO A 164 1.08 8.62 18.21
N SER A 165 1.32 9.85 17.78
CA SER A 165 1.22 11.08 18.57
C SER A 165 -0.04 11.90 18.27
N SER A 166 -0.98 11.41 17.47
CA SER A 166 -2.19 12.15 17.09
C SER A 166 -3.26 12.09 18.20
N SER A 167 -3.78 13.23 18.62
CA SER A 167 -4.94 13.30 19.52
C SER A 167 -6.20 12.87 18.78
N ALA A 168 -7.17 12.25 19.46
CA ALA A 168 -8.49 11.90 18.87
C ALA A 168 -9.27 13.10 18.29
N SER A 169 -8.86 14.34 18.61
CA SER A 169 -9.43 15.58 18.06
C SER A 169 -8.76 16.06 16.76
N GLY A 170 -7.80 15.32 16.20
CA GLY A 170 -7.02 15.75 15.03
C GLY A 170 -6.01 16.87 15.29
N MET A 171 -5.92 17.37 16.53
CA MET A 171 -4.91 18.35 16.93
C MET A 171 -3.59 17.64 17.26
N PRO A 172 -2.43 18.18 16.85
CA PRO A 172 -1.14 17.65 17.29
C PRO A 172 -1.10 17.66 18.82
N ARG A 173 -0.73 16.52 19.40
CA ARG A 173 -0.68 16.34 20.85
C ARG A 173 0.41 17.28 21.40
N GLU A 174 -0.03 18.25 22.20
CA GLU A 174 0.82 19.29 22.80
C GLU A 174 2.06 18.65 23.44
N SER A 175 3.25 19.09 23.02
CA SER A 175 4.53 18.52 23.48
C SER A 175 4.70 18.72 24.99
N ARG A 176 5.53 17.89 25.65
CA ARG A 176 5.80 18.03 27.08
C ARG A 176 6.30 19.45 27.42
N GLU A 177 7.09 20.03 26.54
CA GLU A 177 7.61 21.41 26.66
C GLU A 177 6.49 22.45 26.54
N GLN A 178 5.59 22.29 25.56
CA GLN A 178 4.43 23.18 25.39
C GLN A 178 3.51 23.16 26.61
N ARG A 179 3.30 21.99 27.23
CA ARG A 179 2.50 21.85 28.46
C ARG A 179 3.15 22.55 29.66
N VAL A 180 4.48 22.47 29.79
CA VAL A 180 5.23 23.12 30.87
C VAL A 180 5.21 24.64 30.67
N ALA A 181 5.42 25.12 29.45
CA ALA A 181 5.35 26.54 29.10
C ALA A 181 3.97 27.14 29.38
N ARG A 182 2.89 26.41 29.06
CA ARG A 182 1.52 26.85 29.35
C ARG A 182 1.25 26.96 30.85
N ARG A 183 1.76 26.03 31.66
CA ARG A 183 1.64 26.07 33.12
C ARG A 183 2.42 27.24 33.72
N LEU A 184 3.62 27.50 33.25
CA LEU A 184 4.44 28.64 33.66
C LEU A 184 3.76 29.97 33.32
N ALA A 185 3.26 30.12 32.09
CA ALA A 185 2.55 31.33 31.67
C ALA A 185 1.30 31.59 32.52
N GLN A 186 0.51 30.55 32.83
CA GLN A 186 -0.66 30.67 33.70
C GLN A 186 -0.33 30.97 35.16
N ALA A 187 0.86 30.58 35.64
CA ALA A 187 1.32 30.91 36.97
C ALA A 187 1.81 32.37 37.03
N GLU A 188 2.55 32.83 36.00
CA GLU A 188 2.96 34.23 35.88
C GLU A 188 1.76 35.17 35.77
N GLN A 189 0.75 34.81 34.99
CA GLN A 189 -0.47 35.61 34.83
C GLN A 189 -1.23 35.75 36.15
N ARG A 190 -1.39 34.64 36.90
CA ARG A 190 -1.99 34.67 38.24
C ARG A 190 -1.17 35.49 39.23
N SER A 191 0.16 35.41 39.18
CA SER A 191 1.02 36.21 40.05
C SER A 191 0.93 37.71 39.74
N ARG A 192 0.76 38.08 38.47
CA ARG A 192 0.59 39.47 38.04
C ARG A 192 -0.77 40.03 38.44
N GLU A 193 -1.84 39.24 38.33
CA GLU A 193 -3.17 39.63 38.78
C GLU A 193 -3.19 39.85 40.30
N GLN A 194 -2.60 38.95 41.08
CA GLN A 194 -2.48 39.10 42.53
C GLN A 194 -1.63 40.30 42.97
N ALA A 195 -0.59 40.64 42.19
CA ALA A 195 0.24 41.82 42.46
C ALA A 195 -0.43 43.15 42.06
N ALA A 196 -1.46 43.12 41.21
CA ALA A 196 -2.22 44.30 40.80
C ALA A 196 -3.43 44.58 41.72
N GLU A 197 -3.83 43.60 42.54
CA GLU A 197 -4.92 43.72 43.53
C GLU A 197 -4.43 44.19 44.92
N LEU A 198 -3.12 44.43 45.11
CA LEU A 198 -2.49 45.01 46.31
C LEU A 198 -2.07 46.46 46.08
#